data_AF-A0A4D7AKR7-F1
#
_entry.id   AF-A0A4D7AKR7-F1
#
_cell.length_a   1.000
_cell.length_b   1.000
_cell.length_c   1.000
_cell.angle_alpha   90.00
_cell.angle_beta   90.00
_cell.angle_gamma   90.00
#
_symmetry.space_group_name_H-M   'P 1'
#
loop_
_entity.id
_entity.type
_entity.pdbx_description
1 polymer ?
#
loop_
_entity_poly.entity_id
_entity_poly.type
_entity_poly.pdbx_seq_one_letter_code
_entity_poly.pdbx_strand_id
1 'polypeptide(L)'
;MNPLTNYAEVFNKNDSKLFAELFADDCIFYDTAPTCAGMDPMFVRGKEGVDMIFNMYFHSMPMSAKPVSLNGNVLDYIICYPGIEIPCRGELLEEKDGKIARYHVCYRAE
;
A
#
# COMPACT_ATOMS: atom_id res chain seq x y z
N MET A 1 5.15 7.60 -15.69
CA MET A 1 4.49 8.31 -14.57
C MET A 1 4.74 7.48 -13.33
N ASN A 2 5.09 8.07 -12.19
CA ASN A 2 5.37 7.30 -10.98
C ASN A 2 4.05 6.75 -10.42
N PRO A 3 3.85 5.41 -10.32
CA PRO A 3 2.59 4.86 -9.81
C PRO A 3 2.29 5.28 -8.36
N LEU A 4 3.31 5.70 -7.59
CA LEU A 4 3.13 6.18 -6.22
C LEU A 4 2.42 7.54 -6.15
N THR A 5 2.44 8.35 -7.21
CA THR A 5 1.81 9.69 -7.22
C THR A 5 0.30 9.60 -6.95
N ASN A 6 -0.36 8.55 -7.42
CA ASN A 6 -1.81 8.37 -7.27
C ASN A 6 -2.16 7.36 -6.16
N TYR A 7 -1.17 6.81 -5.46
CA TYR A 7 -1.36 5.72 -4.50
C TYR A 7 -2.41 6.06 -3.43
N ALA A 8 -2.23 7.18 -2.73
CA ALA A 8 -3.14 7.58 -1.67
C ALA A 8 -4.53 7.96 -2.20
N GLU A 9 -4.62 8.64 -3.34
CA GLU A 9 -5.91 8.99 -3.95
C GLU A 9 -6.71 7.73 -4.29
N VAL A 10 -6.08 6.75 -4.96
CA VAL A 10 -6.73 5.50 -5.32
C VAL A 10 -7.06 4.66 -4.10
N PHE A 11 -6.14 4.55 -3.14
CA PHE A 11 -6.38 3.84 -1.87
C PHE A 11 -7.62 4.39 -1.14
N ASN A 12 -7.75 5.72 -1.09
CA ASN A 12 -8.85 6.41 -0.42
C ASN A 12 -10.21 6.25 -1.11
N LYS A 13 -10.27 5.70 -2.33
CA LYS A 13 -11.53 5.30 -2.96
C LYS A 13 -12.09 4.01 -2.37
N ASN A 14 -11.29 3.28 -1.59
CA ASN A 14 -11.64 2.00 -0.98
C ASN A 14 -12.23 0.98 -1.99
N ASP A 15 -11.80 1.09 -3.24
CA ASP A 15 -12.11 0.17 -4.34
C ASP A 15 -10.87 -0.70 -4.57
N SER A 16 -10.94 -1.95 -4.13
CA SER A 16 -9.81 -2.88 -4.19
C SER A 16 -9.39 -3.20 -5.61
N LYS A 17 -10.33 -3.24 -6.57
CA LYS A 17 -10.04 -3.49 -7.98
C LYS A 17 -9.28 -2.33 -8.58
N LEU A 18 -9.74 -1.11 -8.31
CA LEU A 18 -9.06 0.09 -8.75
C LEU A 18 -7.67 0.22 -8.10
N PHE A 19 -7.55 -0.12 -6.82
CA PHE A 19 -6.25 -0.13 -6.13
C PHE A 19 -5.30 -1.16 -6.73
N ALA A 20 -5.78 -2.37 -7.03
CA ALA A 20 -5.00 -3.41 -7.69
C ALA A 20 -4.54 -3.01 -9.10
N GLU A 21 -5.22 -2.08 -9.80
CA GLU A 21 -4.74 -1.59 -11.10
C GLU A 21 -3.41 -0.83 -11.05
N LEU A 22 -3.01 -0.33 -9.87
CA LEU A 22 -1.69 0.26 -9.67
C LEU A 22 -0.56 -0.78 -9.76
N PHE A 23 -0.88 -2.06 -9.64
CA PHE A 23 0.09 -3.15 -9.55
C PHE A 23 0.15 -3.96 -10.85
N ALA A 24 1.35 -4.43 -11.18
CA ALA A 24 1.57 -5.38 -12.27
C ALA A 24 0.94 -6.74 -11.93
N ASP A 25 0.61 -7.54 -12.95
CA ASP A 25 -0.06 -8.83 -12.75
C ASP A 25 0.78 -9.79 -11.89
N ASP A 26 2.10 -9.74 -12.02
CA ASP A 26 3.10 -10.55 -11.31
C ASP A 26 3.75 -9.83 -10.11
N CYS A 27 3.09 -8.82 -9.55
CA CYS A 27 3.69 -7.98 -8.50
C CYS A 27 4.03 -8.73 -7.19
N ILE A 28 4.87 -8.10 -6.38
CA ILE A 28 5.10 -8.45 -4.98
C ILE A 28 4.85 -7.22 -4.12
N PHE A 29 3.93 -7.35 -3.17
CA PHE A 29 3.66 -6.35 -2.14
C PHE A 29 4.03 -6.95 -0.78
N TYR A 30 5.00 -6.35 -0.11
CA TYR A 30 5.46 -6.79 1.20
C TYR A 30 5.33 -5.66 2.21
N ASP A 31 4.45 -5.82 3.19
CA ASP A 31 4.17 -4.82 4.21
C ASP A 31 4.45 -5.37 5.61
N THR A 32 5.43 -4.74 6.26
CA THR A 32 5.84 -5.03 7.63
C THR A 32 5.35 -3.97 8.62
N ALA A 33 4.72 -2.89 8.17
CA ALA A 33 4.27 -1.84 9.07
C ALA A 33 3.31 -2.34 10.18
N PRO A 34 2.37 -3.27 9.91
CA PRO A 34 1.48 -3.80 10.95
C PRO A 34 2.19 -4.49 12.12
N THR A 35 3.45 -4.91 11.98
CA THR A 35 4.19 -5.55 13.08
C THR A 35 4.39 -4.60 14.27
N CYS A 36 4.33 -3.28 14.06
CA CYS A 36 4.36 -2.30 15.16
C CYS A 36 3.15 -2.43 16.10
N ALA A 37 2.05 -3.03 15.62
CA ALA A 37 0.84 -3.31 16.38
C ALA A 37 0.73 -4.80 16.80
N GLY A 38 1.81 -5.57 16.68
CA GLY A 38 1.82 -7.01 17.01
C GLY A 38 1.12 -7.91 15.99
N MET A 39 0.86 -7.40 14.78
CA MET A 39 0.25 -8.16 13.69
C MET A 39 1.33 -8.81 12.80
N ASP A 40 0.97 -9.88 12.09
CA ASP A 40 1.86 -10.50 11.11
C ASP A 40 2.12 -9.58 9.91
N PRO A 41 3.31 -9.66 9.29
CA PRO A 41 3.57 -8.94 8.05
C PRO A 41 2.72 -9.52 6.90
N MET A 42 2.35 -8.67 5.95
CA MET A 42 1.63 -9.07 4.75
C MET A 42 2.60 -9.30 3.61
N PHE A 43 2.62 -10.52 3.07
CA PHE A 43 3.36 -10.84 1.86
C PHE A 43 2.38 -11.32 0.79
N VAL A 44 2.19 -10.49 -0.22
CA VAL A 44 1.17 -10.66 -1.26
C VAL A 44 1.84 -10.79 -2.61
N ARG A 45 1.43 -11.81 -3.37
CA ARG A 45 1.91 -12.05 -4.73
C ARG A 45 0.77 -11.89 -5.73
N GLY A 46 1.09 -11.19 -6.81
CA GLY A 46 0.20 -10.96 -7.93
C GLY A 46 -0.92 -9.97 -7.65
N LYS A 47 -1.39 -9.34 -8.72
CA LYS A 47 -2.48 -8.35 -8.68
C LYS A 47 -3.75 -8.89 -8.04
N GLU A 48 -4.11 -10.16 -8.32
CA GLU A 48 -5.28 -10.81 -7.71
C GLU A 48 -5.15 -10.94 -6.18
N GLY A 49 -3.94 -11.19 -5.67
CA GLY A 49 -3.68 -11.22 -4.23
C GLY A 49 -3.86 -9.84 -3.60
N VAL A 50 -3.43 -8.78 -4.30
CA VAL A 50 -3.63 -7.39 -3.87
C VAL A 50 -5.13 -7.06 -3.83
N ASP A 51 -5.88 -7.37 -4.88
CA ASP A 51 -7.33 -7.17 -4.89
C ASP A 51 -7.99 -7.92 -3.72
N MET A 52 -7.69 -9.20 -3.55
CA MET A 52 -8.29 -10.04 -2.51
C MET A 52 -8.06 -9.49 -1.09
N ILE A 53 -6.81 -9.13 -0.75
CA ILE A 53 -6.49 -8.65 0.61
C ILE A 53 -7.12 -7.29 0.87
N PHE A 54 -7.05 -6.35 -0.08
CA PHE A 54 -7.59 -5.01 0.11
C PHE A 54 -9.11 -4.99 -0.01
N ASN A 55 -9.71 -5.92 -0.76
CA ASN A 55 -11.16 -6.14 -0.76
C ASN A 55 -11.63 -6.52 0.65
N MET A 56 -10.94 -7.45 1.32
CA MET A 56 -11.25 -7.80 2.71
C MET A 56 -11.13 -6.59 3.63
N TYR A 57 -10.04 -5.83 3.55
CA TYR A 57 -9.80 -4.68 4.42
C TYR A 57 -10.84 -3.56 4.23
N PHE A 58 -11.07 -3.13 2.99
CA PHE A 58 -12.00 -2.04 2.66
C PHE A 58 -13.45 -2.37 3.01
N HIS A 59 -13.85 -3.65 3.01
CA HIS A 59 -15.17 -4.07 3.47
C HIS A 59 -15.28 -4.22 4.99
N SER A 60 -14.16 -4.46 5.68
CA SER A 60 -14.16 -4.73 7.13
C SER A 60 -14.15 -3.45 7.96
N MET A 61 -13.48 -2.39 7.49
CA MET A 61 -13.37 -1.13 8.21
C MET A 61 -13.03 0.05 7.29
N PRO A 62 -13.41 1.29 7.67
CA PRO A 62 -12.98 2.47 6.92
C PRO A 62 -11.47 2.64 7.04
N MET A 63 -10.79 2.72 5.91
CA MET A 63 -9.34 2.92 5.85
C MET A 63 -9.01 4.13 4.97
N SER A 64 -7.98 4.86 5.34
CA SER A 64 -7.44 5.95 4.51
C SER A 64 -5.93 6.03 4.58
N ALA A 65 -5.32 6.63 3.57
CA ALA A 65 -3.91 6.96 3.47
C ALA A 65 -3.76 8.48 3.38
N LYS A 66 -2.97 9.06 4.29
CA LYS A 66 -2.56 10.48 4.26
C LYS A 66 -1.13 10.56 3.73
N PRO A 67 -0.88 11.05 2.50
CA PRO A 67 0.48 11.18 1.99
C PRO A 67 1.23 12.27 2.77
N VAL A 68 2.47 11.97 3.17
CA VAL A 68 3.36 12.90 3.88
C VAL A 68 4.41 13.47 2.92
N SER A 69 5.09 12.60 2.17
CA SER A 69 6.05 13.03 1.15
C SER A 69 6.26 11.97 0.08
N LEU A 70 6.58 12.39 -1.14
CA LEU A 70 6.99 11.50 -2.23
C LEU A 70 8.35 11.96 -2.77
N ASN A 71 9.38 11.16 -2.57
CA ASN A 71 10.76 11.46 -2.97
C ASN A 71 11.29 10.34 -3.88
N GLY A 72 11.20 10.54 -5.19
CA GLY A 72 11.59 9.52 -6.16
C GLY A 72 10.73 8.26 -6.00
N ASN A 73 11.35 7.15 -5.63
CA ASN A 73 10.71 5.85 -5.44
C ASN A 73 10.21 5.59 -4.01
N VAL A 74 10.30 6.57 -3.10
CA VAL A 74 9.87 6.43 -1.70
C VAL A 74 8.66 7.31 -1.42
N LEU A 75 7.58 6.70 -0.92
CA LEU A 75 6.38 7.35 -0.42
C LEU A 75 6.30 7.19 1.10
N ASP A 76 6.33 8.31 1.81
CA ASP A 76 6.00 8.36 3.23
C ASP A 76 4.53 8.75 3.37
N TYR A 77 3.76 7.99 4.17
CA TYR A 77 2.32 8.19 4.34
C TYR A 77 1.86 7.63 5.68
N ILE A 78 0.69 8.05 6.16
CA ILE A 78 0.07 7.52 7.37
C ILE A 78 -1.17 6.73 6.96
N ILE A 79 -1.22 5.44 7.32
CA ILE A 79 -2.43 4.62 7.19
C ILE A 79 -3.28 4.84 8.44
N CYS A 80 -4.56 5.17 8.22
CA CYS A 80 -5.54 5.45 9.26
C CYS A 80 -6.70 4.47 9.17
N TYR A 81 -7.04 3.84 10.29
CA TYR A 81 -8.24 3.02 10.49
C TYR A 81 -8.72 3.20 11.96
N PRO A 82 -9.93 2.75 12.35
CA PRO A 82 -10.54 3.15 13.62
C PRO A 82 -9.62 2.97 14.83
N GLY A 83 -9.25 4.10 15.45
CA GLY A 83 -8.41 4.14 16.66
C GLY A 83 -6.90 3.95 16.43
N ILE A 84 -6.44 3.81 15.19
CA ILE A 84 -5.03 3.53 14.87
C ILE A 84 -4.55 4.40 13.70
N GLU A 85 -3.39 5.02 13.87
CA GLU A 85 -2.62 5.67 12.81
C GLU A 85 -1.22 5.02 12.76
N ILE A 86 -0.84 4.51 11.60
CA ILE A 86 0.47 3.87 11.39
C ILE A 86 1.25 4.71 10.36
N PRO A 87 2.33 5.39 10.78
CA PRO A 87 3.30 5.96 9.86
C PRO A 87 4.03 4.85 9.09
N CYS A 88 3.92 4.92 7.76
CA CYS A 88 4.48 3.97 6.82
C CYS A 88 5.51 4.65 5.93
N ARG A 89 6.56 3.90 5.59
CA ARG A 89 7.44 4.19 4.47
C ARG A 89 7.30 3.07 3.44
N GLY A 90 6.82 3.42 2.26
CA GLY A 90 6.77 2.53 1.12
C GLY A 90 7.86 2.84 0.12
N GLU A 91 8.57 1.82 -0.35
CA GLU A 91 9.62 1.91 -1.35
C GLU A 91 9.23 1.09 -2.59
N LEU A 92 9.16 1.76 -3.74
CA LEU A 92 9.03 1.14 -5.05
C LEU A 92 10.39 0.62 -5.49
N LEU A 93 10.54 -0.71 -5.43
CA LEU A 93 11.78 -1.40 -5.78
C LEU A 93 11.85 -1.76 -7.26
N GLU A 94 10.69 -2.01 -7.88
CA GLU A 94 10.61 -2.36 -9.29
C GLU A 94 9.31 -1.81 -9.89
N GLU A 95 9.46 -1.15 -11.04
CA GLU A 95 8.38 -0.58 -11.84
C GLU A 95 8.36 -1.29 -13.20
N LYS A 96 7.15 -1.61 -13.68
CA LYS A 96 6.93 -2.26 -14.98
C LYS A 96 5.69 -1.65 -15.65
N ASP A 97 5.88 -1.05 -16.82
CA ASP A 97 4.82 -0.47 -17.67
C ASP A 97 3.90 0.54 -16.95
N GLY A 98 4.48 1.39 -16.10
CA GLY A 98 3.80 2.36 -15.26
C GLY A 98 3.17 1.77 -13.99
N LYS A 99 3.42 0.50 -13.67
CA LYS A 99 2.80 -0.23 -12.56
C LYS A 99 3.82 -0.71 -11.54
N ILE A 100 3.33 -0.93 -10.32
CA ILE A 100 4.11 -1.45 -9.20
C ILE A 100 4.38 -2.95 -9.43
N ALA A 101 5.63 -3.31 -9.68
CA ALA A 101 6.06 -4.70 -9.76
C ALA A 101 6.61 -5.20 -8.41
N ARG A 102 7.35 -4.36 -7.66
CA ARG A 102 7.77 -4.68 -6.28
C ARG A 102 7.65 -3.47 -5.37
N TYR A 103 6.94 -3.63 -4.26
CA TYR A 103 6.74 -2.57 -3.27
C TYR A 103 6.91 -3.11 -1.86
N HIS A 104 7.79 -2.47 -1.11
CA HIS A 104 8.07 -2.81 0.28
C HIS A 104 7.60 -1.69 1.19
N VAL A 105 6.87 -2.04 2.22
CA VAL A 105 6.36 -1.11 3.22
C VAL A 105 6.90 -1.51 4.59
N CYS A 106 7.40 -0.52 5.34
CA CYS A 106 7.81 -0.70 6.72
C CYS A 106 7.21 0.39 7.61
N TYR A 107 7.15 0.09 8.91
CA TYR A 107 6.84 1.10 9.91
C TYR A 107 7.94 2.15 9.94
N ARG A 108 7.55 3.42 9.90
CA ARG A 108 8.45 4.54 10.09
C ARG A 108 8.30 5.05 11.52
N ALA A 109 9.23 4.70 12.39
CA ALA A 109 9.38 5.41 13.65
C ALA A 109 9.76 6.87 13.35
N GLU A 110 9.10 7.82 14.00
CA GLU A 110 9.47 9.24 13.98
C GLU A 110 10.83 9.49 14.64
#